data_AF-A0A4Y7NMV5-F1
#
_entry.id   AF-A0A4Y7NMV5-F1
#
_cell.length_a   1.000
_cell.length_b   1.000
_cell.length_c   1.000
_cell.angle_alpha   90.00
_cell.angle_beta   90.00
_cell.angle_gamma   90.00
#
_symmetry.space_group_name_H-M   'P 1'
#
loop_
_entity.id
_entity.type
_entity.pdbx_description
1 polymer ?
#
loop_
_entity_poly.entity_id
_entity_poly.type
_entity_poly.pdbx_seq_one_letter_code
_entity_poly.pdbx_strand_id
1 'polypeptide(L)'
;MTSKLVPTCYNMCFQAIKTSKGLPITSTMNSTHGFRNMNSLSLVPSNAEDVLYRNIEIEMRSGEPAVLLSFEWFACHAAQNLGIKLGKCWAPPKPHHNRLTLLKSIHIYKKHRVQYEVRTYFRYVTVEKLTGSTAQTFLEYIQRNVPEGVAIKVSKRALERLPTSLIQVRK
;
A
#
# COMPACT_ATOMS: atom_id res chain seq x y z
N MET A 1 15.75 -35.65 -2.13
CA MET A 1 14.52 -35.75 -2.94
C MET A 1 13.38 -35.06 -2.18
N THR A 2 13.39 -33.74 -2.01
CA THR A 2 12.69 -32.74 -2.85
C THR A 2 11.29 -33.15 -3.30
N SER A 3 10.27 -32.69 -2.58
CA SER A 3 8.97 -32.37 -3.18
C SER A 3 8.51 -31.01 -2.68
N LYS A 4 8.54 -30.06 -3.60
CA LYS A 4 8.15 -28.66 -3.49
C LYS A 4 6.64 -28.57 -3.19
N LEU A 5 6.26 -27.78 -2.19
CA LEU A 5 4.90 -27.24 -2.07
C LEU A 5 4.94 -25.78 -2.48
N VAL A 6 4.67 -25.53 -3.76
CA VAL A 6 4.35 -24.20 -4.29
C VAL A 6 2.83 -24.05 -4.15
N PRO A 7 2.30 -23.06 -3.40
CA PRO A 7 0.87 -22.82 -3.40
C PRO A 7 0.49 -22.24 -4.76
N THR A 8 -0.44 -22.95 -5.40
CA THR A 8 -1.09 -22.67 -6.67
C THR A 8 -1.65 -21.25 -6.70
N CYS A 9 -1.27 -20.52 -7.75
CA CYS A 9 -1.87 -19.27 -8.19
C CYS A 9 -3.39 -19.42 -8.24
N TYR A 10 -4.09 -18.64 -7.43
CA TYR A 10 -5.54 -18.60 -7.40
C TYR A 10 -6.03 -18.05 -8.75
N ASN A 11 -6.64 -18.92 -9.54
CA ASN A 11 -7.23 -18.62 -10.83
C ASN A 11 -8.55 -17.85 -10.58
N MET A 12 -8.59 -16.55 -10.86
CA MET A 12 -9.83 -15.78 -10.82
C MET A 12 -10.12 -15.19 -12.19
N CYS A 13 -11.15 -15.77 -12.80
CA CYS A 13 -11.80 -15.39 -14.03
C CYS A 13 -12.28 -13.93 -13.97
N PHE A 14 -11.72 -13.07 -14.81
CA PHE A 14 -12.26 -11.74 -15.10
C PHE A 14 -13.59 -11.92 -15.85
N GLN A 15 -14.71 -11.66 -15.18
CA GLN A 15 -15.98 -11.48 -15.89
C GLN A 15 -16.07 -10.02 -16.36
N ALA A 16 -16.09 -9.87 -17.69
CA ALA A 16 -16.27 -8.62 -18.39
C ALA A 16 -17.68 -8.03 -18.13
N ILE A 17 -17.75 -6.81 -17.61
CA ILE A 17 -18.99 -6.05 -17.55
C ILE A 17 -19.18 -5.34 -18.88
N LYS A 18 -20.32 -5.65 -19.53
CA LYS A 18 -20.76 -5.11 -20.81
C LYS A 18 -21.03 -3.60 -20.73
N THR A 19 -20.73 -2.95 -21.84
CA THR A 19 -20.93 -1.54 -22.17
C THR A 19 -22.40 -1.12 -22.18
N SER A 20 -22.68 0.09 -21.66
CA SER A 20 -23.86 0.87 -22.07
C SER A 20 -23.53 2.37 -22.14
N LYS A 21 -23.41 2.83 -23.38
CA LYS A 21 -23.76 4.13 -23.99
C LYS A 21 -23.70 5.40 -23.11
N GLY A 22 -22.88 6.34 -23.58
CA GLY A 22 -22.56 7.60 -22.93
C GLY A 22 -23.55 8.75 -23.09
N LEU A 23 -23.22 9.83 -22.40
CA LEU A 23 -23.74 11.19 -22.50
C LEU A 23 -22.55 12.15 -22.55
N PRO A 24 -22.54 13.18 -23.42
CA PRO A 24 -21.43 14.10 -23.55
C PRO A 24 -21.55 15.21 -22.49
N ILE A 25 -20.48 15.46 -21.74
CA ILE A 25 -20.39 16.65 -20.88
C ILE A 25 -19.20 17.47 -21.36
N THR A 26 -19.53 18.68 -21.78
CA THR A 26 -18.69 19.73 -22.31
C THR A 26 -17.60 20.16 -21.33
N SER A 27 -16.41 20.36 -21.88
CA SER A 27 -15.20 20.81 -21.22
C SER A 27 -15.30 22.25 -20.72
N THR A 28 -15.13 22.44 -19.42
CA THR A 28 -14.74 23.73 -18.84
C THR A 28 -13.37 23.55 -18.19
N MET A 29 -12.34 24.06 -18.87
CA MET A 29 -10.97 24.12 -18.38
C MET A 29 -10.88 25.18 -17.28
N ASN A 30 -10.67 24.76 -16.03
CA ASN A 30 -10.16 25.64 -14.98
C ASN A 30 -8.90 25.00 -14.40
N SER A 31 -7.77 25.39 -15.00
CA SER A 31 -6.43 25.14 -14.47
C SER A 31 -6.16 26.09 -13.30
N THR A 32 -6.36 25.60 -12.09
CA THR A 32 -5.72 26.15 -10.89
C THR A 32 -4.55 25.24 -10.53
N HIS A 33 -3.38 25.63 -11.05
CA HIS A 33 -2.08 25.11 -10.63
C HIS A 33 -1.95 25.19 -9.10
N GLY A 34 -1.90 24.04 -8.44
CA GLY A 34 -1.91 24.05 -6.99
C GLY A 34 -1.38 22.82 -6.25
N PHE A 35 -0.73 21.84 -6.89
CA PHE A 35 0.12 20.87 -6.18
C PHE A 35 1.24 20.39 -7.11
N ARG A 36 2.29 21.21 -7.23
CA ARG A 36 3.62 20.66 -7.55
C ARG A 36 4.17 20.07 -6.26
N ASN A 37 3.94 18.78 -6.03
CA ASN A 37 4.80 18.04 -5.13
C ASN A 37 6.12 17.86 -5.89
N MET A 38 7.01 18.86 -5.77
CA MET A 38 8.40 18.72 -6.16
C MET A 38 9.04 17.76 -5.17
N ASN A 39 8.81 16.47 -5.36
CA ASN A 39 9.87 15.52 -5.04
C ASN A 39 10.97 15.88 -6.03
N SER A 40 11.87 16.77 -5.62
CA SER A 40 13.16 16.87 -6.25
C SER A 40 13.67 15.44 -6.29
N LEU A 41 13.78 14.89 -7.50
CA LEU A 41 14.63 13.74 -7.74
C LEU A 41 16.03 14.27 -7.42
N SER A 42 16.38 14.28 -6.13
CA SER A 42 17.74 14.51 -5.69
C SER A 42 18.48 13.33 -6.26
N LEU A 43 19.05 13.52 -7.45
CA LEU A 43 20.12 12.70 -7.97
C LEU A 43 21.24 12.90 -6.96
N VAL A 44 21.19 12.12 -5.89
CA VAL A 44 22.25 12.11 -4.88
C VAL A 44 23.52 11.79 -5.67
N PRO A 45 24.55 12.64 -5.59
CA PRO A 45 25.77 12.42 -6.33
C PRO A 45 26.30 11.03 -5.99
N SER A 46 26.79 10.31 -7.00
CA SER A 46 27.23 8.90 -6.99
C SER A 46 28.28 8.52 -5.94
N ASN A 47 28.71 9.48 -5.11
CA ASN A 47 29.80 9.33 -4.15
C ASN A 47 29.31 9.08 -2.71
N ALA A 48 28.00 9.12 -2.44
CA ALA A 48 27.44 8.75 -1.13
C ALA A 48 27.10 7.26 -1.06
N GLU A 49 27.42 6.59 0.04
CA GLU A 49 27.02 5.20 0.30
C GLU A 49 25.48 5.09 0.28
N ASP A 50 24.94 4.06 -0.39
CA ASP A 50 23.49 3.85 -0.45
C ASP A 50 22.93 3.42 0.92
N VAL A 51 21.75 3.92 1.26
CA VAL A 51 21.06 3.55 2.50
C VAL A 51 20.57 2.11 2.37
N LEU A 52 20.88 1.27 3.35
CA LEU A 52 20.41 -0.11 3.36
C LEU A 52 19.15 -0.24 4.20
N TYR A 53 18.18 -1.01 3.70
CA TYR A 53 16.96 -1.34 4.42
C TYR A 53 16.92 -2.84 4.73
N ARG A 54 16.70 -3.17 6.01
CA ARG A 54 16.49 -4.55 6.44
C ARG A 54 15.20 -5.10 5.85
N ASN A 55 14.13 -4.35 6.05
CA ASN A 55 12.84 -4.60 5.46
C ASN A 55 12.06 -3.30 5.26
N ILE A 56 11.15 -3.31 4.30
CA ILE A 56 10.13 -2.29 4.10
C ILE A 56 8.78 -2.99 4.18
N GLU A 57 7.93 -2.49 5.06
CA GLU A 57 6.57 -3.00 5.28
C GLU A 57 5.58 -2.03 4.64
N ILE A 58 4.82 -2.54 3.67
CA ILE A 58 3.78 -1.80 2.96
C ILE A 58 2.45 -2.26 3.55
N GLU A 59 1.81 -1.37 4.30
CA GLU A 59 0.47 -1.56 4.85
C GLU A 59 -0.54 -0.89 3.92
N MET A 60 -1.52 -1.66 3.48
CA MET A 60 -2.57 -1.24 2.56
C MET A 60 -3.92 -1.34 3.27
N ARG A 61 -4.72 -0.28 3.19
CA ARG A 61 -6.03 -0.17 3.86
C ARG A 61 -7.10 0.22 2.86
N SER A 62 -8.26 -0.43 2.91
CA SER A 62 -9.41 -0.07 2.06
C SER A 62 -10.73 -0.55 2.64
N GLY A 63 -11.83 0.03 2.16
CA GLY A 63 -13.17 -0.49 2.39
C GLY A 63 -13.48 -1.74 1.55
N GLU A 64 -12.76 -1.94 0.44
CA GLU A 64 -13.01 -3.05 -0.49
C GLU A 64 -11.92 -4.12 -0.41
N PRO A 65 -12.25 -5.38 -0.03
CA PRO A 65 -11.26 -6.43 0.12
C PRO A 65 -10.75 -6.98 -1.22
N ALA A 66 -11.57 -6.94 -2.27
CA ALA A 66 -11.20 -7.43 -3.60
C ALA A 66 -10.08 -6.57 -4.22
N VAL A 67 -10.19 -5.24 -4.09
CA VAL A 67 -9.18 -4.28 -4.53
C VAL A 67 -7.86 -4.49 -3.78
N LEU A 68 -7.90 -4.74 -2.47
CA LEU A 68 -6.67 -5.03 -1.71
C LEU A 68 -6.01 -6.33 -2.15
N LEU A 69 -6.78 -7.36 -2.49
CA LEU A 69 -6.24 -8.64 -2.95
C LEU A 69 -5.56 -8.50 -4.31
N SER A 70 -6.19 -7.80 -5.27
CA SER A 70 -5.59 -7.57 -6.58
C SER A 70 -4.33 -6.69 -6.48
N PHE A 71 -4.36 -5.68 -5.61
CA PHE A 71 -3.22 -4.80 -5.42
C PHE A 71 -2.06 -5.46 -4.66
N GLU A 72 -2.32 -6.36 -3.70
CA GLU A 72 -1.29 -7.22 -3.11
C GLU A 72 -0.63 -8.09 -4.17
N TRP A 73 -1.41 -8.74 -5.04
CA TRP A 73 -0.89 -9.55 -6.14
C TRP A 73 0.01 -8.73 -7.05
N PHE A 74 -0.43 -7.52 -7.44
CA PHE A 74 0.35 -6.58 -8.24
C PHE A 74 1.69 -6.22 -7.57
N ALA A 75 1.68 -5.84 -6.29
CA ALA A 75 2.89 -5.48 -5.56
C ALA A 75 3.88 -6.65 -5.44
N CYS A 76 3.37 -7.86 -5.16
CA CYS A 76 4.16 -9.08 -5.13
C CYS A 76 4.77 -9.40 -6.49
N HIS A 77 3.98 -9.29 -7.56
CA HIS A 77 4.43 -9.57 -8.91
C HIS A 77 5.50 -8.57 -9.39
N ALA A 78 5.30 -7.28 -9.10
CA ALA A 78 6.30 -6.25 -9.40
C ALA A 78 7.63 -6.50 -8.68
N ALA A 79 7.58 -6.89 -7.40
CA ALA A 79 8.79 -7.21 -6.63
C ALA A 79 9.53 -8.43 -7.20
N GLN A 80 8.80 -9.48 -7.62
CA GLN A 80 9.39 -10.67 -8.25
C GLN A 80 10.11 -10.32 -9.56
N ASN A 81 9.49 -9.49 -10.40
CA ASN A 81 10.06 -9.08 -11.69
C ASN A 81 11.30 -8.19 -11.52
N LEU A 82 11.36 -7.40 -10.45
CA LEU A 82 12.53 -6.60 -10.09
C LEU A 82 13.61 -7.41 -9.36
N GLY A 83 13.39 -8.70 -9.11
CA GLY A 83 14.34 -9.56 -8.40
C GLY A 83 14.47 -9.24 -6.91
N ILE A 84 13.47 -8.59 -6.32
CA ILE A 84 13.50 -8.20 -4.91
C ILE A 84 13.01 -9.37 -4.05
N LYS A 85 13.66 -9.60 -2.90
CA LYS A 85 13.25 -10.64 -1.96
C LYS A 85 11.94 -10.28 -1.27
N LEU A 86 10.88 -11.03 -1.59
CA LEU A 86 9.61 -10.97 -0.87
C LEU A 86 9.75 -11.59 0.53
N GLY A 87 9.22 -10.88 1.52
CA GLY A 87 9.03 -11.36 2.88
C GLY A 87 7.60 -11.90 3.07
N LYS A 88 7.07 -11.70 4.27
CA LYS A 88 5.71 -12.15 4.62
C LYS A 88 4.66 -11.25 3.97
N CYS A 89 3.70 -11.87 3.29
CA CYS A 89 2.45 -11.23 2.88
C CYS A 89 1.33 -11.79 3.76
N TRP A 90 0.59 -10.91 4.44
CA TRP A 90 -0.45 -11.36 5.35
C TRP A 90 -1.57 -10.33 5.51
N ALA A 91 -2.74 -10.81 5.91
CA ALA A 91 -3.90 -10.00 6.19
C ALA A 91 -4.54 -10.47 7.50
N PRO A 92 -5.04 -9.55 8.35
CA PRO A 92 -5.92 -9.92 9.44
C PRO A 92 -7.18 -10.64 8.90
N PRO A 93 -7.65 -11.72 9.55
CA PRO A 93 -8.80 -12.49 9.06
C PRO A 93 -10.12 -11.72 9.15
N LYS A 94 -10.19 -10.72 10.04
CA LYS A 94 -11.39 -9.90 10.25
C LYS A 94 -11.09 -8.44 9.92
N PRO A 95 -12.02 -7.71 9.29
CA PRO A 95 -11.89 -6.27 9.12
C PRO A 95 -12.00 -5.55 10.46
N HIS A 96 -11.45 -4.35 10.51
CA HIS A 96 -11.73 -3.41 11.58
C HIS A 96 -13.13 -2.83 11.38
N HIS A 97 -13.99 -2.96 12.39
CA HIS A 97 -15.37 -2.49 12.35
C HIS A 97 -15.48 -1.21 13.17
N ASN A 98 -15.86 -0.11 12.54
CA ASN A 98 -16.25 1.11 13.25
C ASN A 98 -17.76 1.28 13.13
N ARG A 99 -18.48 1.21 14.26
CA ARG A 99 -19.95 1.27 14.30
C ARG A 99 -20.41 2.56 14.98
N LEU A 100 -21.33 3.26 14.33
CA LEU A 100 -21.93 4.49 14.85
C LEU A 100 -23.45 4.35 14.81
N THR A 101 -24.11 4.62 15.94
CA THR A 101 -25.58 4.61 16.01
C THR A 101 -26.12 6.03 16.13
N LEU A 102 -26.89 6.46 15.14
CA LEU A 102 -27.50 7.78 15.10
C LEU A 102 -29.01 7.69 15.29
N LEU A 103 -29.63 8.79 15.72
CA LEU A 103 -31.08 8.92 15.70
C LEU A 103 -31.54 8.97 14.24
N LYS A 104 -32.62 8.27 13.93
CA LYS A 104 -33.22 8.31 12.58
C LYS A 104 -33.97 9.63 12.35
N SER A 105 -34.58 10.17 13.39
CA SER A 105 -35.36 11.40 13.37
C SER A 105 -34.56 12.61 13.84
N ILE A 106 -34.97 13.80 13.42
CA ILE A 106 -34.36 15.07 13.82
C ILE A 106 -34.61 15.38 15.32
N HIS A 107 -35.78 15.05 15.87
CA HIS A 107 -36.14 15.39 17.27
C HIS A 107 -36.84 14.22 18.02
N ILE A 108 -36.64 14.17 19.35
CA ILE A 108 -37.29 13.35 20.42
C ILE A 108 -37.36 11.82 20.30
N TYR A 109 -37.30 11.20 19.12
CA TYR A 109 -37.53 9.76 19.00
C TYR A 109 -36.28 8.91 19.26
N LYS A 110 -35.91 8.73 20.54
CA LYS A 110 -34.72 7.96 20.98
C LYS A 110 -34.72 6.48 20.58
N LYS A 111 -35.90 5.87 20.45
CA LYS A 111 -36.08 4.45 20.13
C LYS A 111 -35.73 4.11 18.68
N HIS A 112 -35.94 5.03 17.74
CA HIS A 112 -35.68 4.80 16.33
C HIS A 112 -34.25 5.23 15.97
N ARG A 113 -33.36 4.26 15.78
CA ARG A 113 -31.93 4.48 15.49
C ARG A 113 -31.52 3.82 14.19
N VAL A 114 -30.55 4.42 13.51
CA VAL A 114 -29.85 3.82 12.37
C VAL A 114 -28.44 3.46 12.81
N GLN A 115 -28.00 2.26 12.47
CA GLN A 115 -26.64 1.81 12.72
C GLN A 115 -25.84 1.90 11.42
N TYR A 116 -24.77 2.67 11.45
CA TYR A 116 -23.79 2.73 10.38
C TYR A 116 -22.58 1.90 10.76
N GLU A 117 -21.97 1.27 9.76
CA GLU A 117 -20.75 0.49 9.93
C GLU A 117 -19.75 0.84 8.82
N VAL A 118 -18.55 1.22 9.21
CA VAL A 118 -17.41 1.37 8.30
C VAL A 118 -16.49 0.18 8.53
N ARG A 119 -16.26 -0.59 7.46
CA ARG A 119 -15.32 -1.71 7.45
C ARG A 119 -14.00 -1.26 6.85
N THR A 120 -12.91 -1.57 7.51
CA THR A 120 -11.56 -1.35 6.97
C THR A 120 -10.82 -2.67 6.95
N TYR A 121 -10.45 -3.10 5.75
CA TYR A 121 -9.62 -4.26 5.52
C TYR A 121 -8.16 -3.83 5.43
N PHE A 122 -7.27 -4.74 5.83
CA PHE A 122 -5.83 -4.49 5.88
C PHE A 122 -5.11 -5.62 5.16
N ARG A 123 -4.07 -5.27 4.41
CA ARG A 123 -3.09 -6.24 3.91
C ARG A 123 -1.70 -5.67 4.08
N TYR A 124 -0.75 -6.55 4.35
CA TYR A 124 0.64 -6.23 4.60
C TYR A 124 1.50 -6.98 3.61
N VAL A 125 2.36 -6.25 2.91
CA VAL A 125 3.40 -6.81 2.04
C VAL A 125 4.74 -6.37 2.61
N THR A 126 5.54 -7.34 3.03
CA THR A 126 6.91 -7.08 3.50
C THR A 126 7.89 -7.42 2.39
N VAL A 127 8.83 -6.50 2.16
CA VAL A 127 9.93 -6.69 1.21
C VAL A 127 11.24 -6.58 1.97
N GLU A 128 12.18 -7.49 1.72
CA GLU A 128 13.40 -7.64 2.52
C GLU A 128 14.65 -7.32 1.70
N LYS A 129 15.73 -6.92 2.39
CA LYS A 129 17.07 -6.72 1.83
C LYS A 129 17.08 -5.78 0.63
N LEU A 130 16.73 -4.52 0.89
CA LEU A 130 16.64 -3.48 -0.13
C LEU A 130 17.73 -2.43 0.03
N THR A 131 18.17 -1.86 -1.09
CA THR A 131 18.96 -0.63 -1.11
C THR A 131 18.04 0.59 -1.24
N GLY A 132 18.55 1.79 -0.96
CA GLY A 132 17.77 3.02 -0.93
C GLY A 132 17.26 3.40 -2.31
N SER A 133 18.15 3.33 -3.29
CA SER A 133 17.83 3.50 -4.72
C SER A 133 16.73 2.54 -5.20
N THR A 134 16.91 1.24 -4.95
CA THR A 134 15.94 0.20 -5.34
C THR A 134 14.59 0.40 -4.65
N ALA A 135 14.61 0.72 -3.34
CA ALA A 135 13.40 1.00 -2.59
C ALA A 135 12.65 2.22 -3.14
N GLN A 136 13.36 3.27 -3.55
CA GLN A 136 12.77 4.47 -4.12
C GLN A 136 12.05 4.15 -5.44
N THR A 137 12.72 3.49 -6.38
CA THR A 137 12.12 3.10 -7.68
C THR A 137 10.92 2.18 -7.49
N PHE A 138 11.03 1.20 -6.59
CA PHE A 138 9.94 0.28 -6.31
C PHE A 138 8.72 0.98 -5.69
N LEU A 139 8.95 1.82 -4.67
CA LEU A 139 7.87 2.56 -4.01
C LEU A 139 7.23 3.58 -4.94
N GLU A 140 8.00 4.21 -5.83
CA GLU A 140 7.47 5.10 -6.85
C GLU A 140 6.50 4.36 -7.78
N TYR A 141 6.89 3.17 -8.27
CA TYR A 141 6.03 2.37 -9.12
C TYR A 141 4.73 1.96 -8.42
N ILE A 142 4.82 1.56 -7.15
CA ILE A 142 3.62 1.23 -6.35
C ILE A 142 2.75 2.46 -6.13
N GLN A 143 3.34 3.59 -5.70
CA GLN A 143 2.61 4.81 -5.36
C GLN A 143 1.93 5.46 -6.56
N ARG A 144 2.47 5.30 -7.77
CA ARG A 144 1.84 5.77 -9.01
C ARG A 144 0.60 4.95 -9.39
N ASN A 145 0.52 3.69 -8.96
CA ASN A 145 -0.53 2.75 -9.35
C ASN A 145 -1.50 2.42 -8.20
N VAL A 146 -1.55 3.25 -7.15
CA VAL A 146 -2.49 3.04 -6.03
C VAL A 146 -3.91 3.30 -6.52
N PRO A 147 -4.83 2.33 -6.37
CA PRO A 147 -6.20 2.51 -6.79
C PRO A 147 -6.99 3.42 -5.83
N GLU A 148 -8.11 3.93 -6.31
CA GLU A 148 -8.99 4.80 -5.53
C GLU A 148 -9.50 4.09 -4.27
N GLY A 149 -9.62 4.84 -3.17
CA GLY A 149 -10.10 4.29 -1.90
C GLY A 149 -9.11 3.32 -1.22
N VAL A 150 -7.86 3.24 -1.68
CA VAL A 150 -6.77 2.55 -0.96
C VAL A 150 -5.82 3.57 -0.35
N ALA A 151 -5.59 3.43 0.96
CA ALA A 151 -4.55 4.16 1.67
C ALA A 151 -3.33 3.27 1.87
N ILE A 152 -2.14 3.81 1.63
CA ILE A 152 -0.87 3.12 1.82
C ILE A 152 -0.07 3.79 2.93
N LYS A 153 0.46 2.97 3.84
CA LYS A 153 1.48 3.36 4.82
C LYS A 153 2.75 2.54 4.59
N VAL A 154 3.87 3.23 4.43
CA VAL A 154 5.18 2.59 4.22
C VAL A 154 6.03 2.75 5.47
N SER A 155 6.42 1.64 6.07
CA SER A 155 7.34 1.60 7.22
C SER A 155 8.71 1.12 6.75
N LYS A 156 9.72 1.98 6.82
CA LYS A 156 11.09 1.68 6.38
C LYS A 156 11.97 1.37 7.59
N ARG A 157 12.69 0.24 7.58
CA ARG A 157 13.65 -0.12 8.63
C ARG A 157 15.07 -0.03 8.08
N ALA A 158 15.73 1.10 8.32
CA ALA A 158 17.11 1.33 7.90
C ALA A 158 18.10 0.47 8.70
N LEU A 159 19.19 0.08 8.06
CA LEU A 159 20.35 -0.55 8.65
C LEU A 159 21.42 0.53 8.82
N GLU A 160 21.76 0.82 10.07
CA GLU A 160 22.83 1.75 10.41
C GLU A 160 23.92 1.02 11.20
N ARG A 161 25.15 1.48 11.05
CA ARG A 161 26.25 1.04 11.91
C ARG A 161 26.07 1.64 13.30
N LEU A 162 26.65 0.99 14.30
CA LEU A 162 26.70 1.57 15.64
C LEU A 162 27.37 2.94 15.57
N PRO A 163 26.84 3.96 16.28
CA PRO A 163 27.46 5.27 16.30
C PRO A 163 28.84 5.20 16.95
N THR A 164 29.78 5.98 16.42
CA THR A 164 31.20 5.97 16.82
C THR A 164 31.40 6.14 18.33
N SER A 165 30.51 6.90 18.98
CA SER A 165 30.51 7.13 20.43
C SER A 165 30.35 5.86 21.28
N LEU A 166 29.71 4.82 20.75
CA LEU A 166 29.43 3.58 21.48
C LEU A 166 30.46 2.47 21.22
N ILE A 167 31.35 2.64 20.23
CA ILE A 167 32.30 1.60 19.79
C ILE A 167 33.52 1.49 20.74
N GLN A 168 33.77 2.49 21.59
CA GLN A 168 35.01 2.61 22.36
C GLN A 168 34.99 1.93 23.75
N VAL A 169 34.56 0.66 23.84
CA VAL A 169 34.68 -0.10 25.09
C VAL A 169 35.13 -1.55 24.84
N ARG A 170 36.46 -1.73 24.82
CA ARG A 170 37.22 -2.76 25.55
C ARG A 170 38.68 -2.72 25.08
N LYS A 171 39.57 -2.27 25.96
CA LYS A 171 40.99 -2.61 25.93
C LYS A 171 41.18 -3.96 26.61
#